data_AF-A0AA38L5H0-F1
#
_entry.id   AF-A0AA38L5H0-F1
#
_cell.length_a   1.000
_cell.length_b   1.000
_cell.length_c   1.000
_cell.angle_alpha   90.00
_cell.angle_beta   90.00
_cell.angle_gamma   90.00
#
_symmetry.space_group_name_H-M   'P 1'
#
loop_
_entity.id
_entity.type
_entity.pdbx_description
1 polymer ?
#
loop_
_entity_poly.entity_id
_entity_poly.type
_entity_poly.pdbx_seq_one_letter_code
_entity_poly.pdbx_strand_id
1 'polypeptide(L)'
;MTISGAYTNSSTIHVLGHDKHFKRFLSVIDCCRAKAKDTHLQTGASSCFHLSVTVTVKFSAYSKALNFSVLPYSTFRGWCSASDHVMDGALADERQEAFEAVMLLLQELGISKEDALAISSKAPNYTRELMDAVHELDEVALWGSWQTESGGNAVDHMAFKDKIIKIARRKRGVGLVPFLESIGVNPSSTLHISRYLFGEPLACLIEKVNFFKELFSPANFHRRTISVMVRRMMMRLSVSADDDLQRCLSFFEKMEARRGGLAILDSGDDLLARLIESFPKILLRDVNEHLNPLVDFFVATGVPKCYAGLVILCFPPVILFDIEADIQPRMSLLKKAGIPRKELGKMLMKYPWLLSKCIQDNISDVTSFFYCRK
;
A
#
# COMPACT_ATOMS: atom_id res chain seq x y z
N MET A 1 0.61 -52.23 15.95
CA MET A 1 0.23 -51.56 14.70
C MET A 1 0.14 -50.07 15.01
N THR A 2 1.08 -49.31 14.47
CA THR A 2 1.33 -47.91 14.80
C THR A 2 0.35 -47.02 14.04
N ILE A 3 -0.37 -46.13 14.74
CA ILE A 3 -0.84 -44.87 14.14
C ILE A 3 -0.37 -43.76 15.08
N SER A 4 0.72 -43.12 14.65
CA SER A 4 1.27 -41.88 15.18
C SER A 4 0.51 -40.71 14.56
N GLY A 5 0.20 -39.68 15.35
CA GLY A 5 -0.40 -38.44 14.86
C GLY A 5 -0.86 -37.52 15.97
N ALA A 6 0.06 -37.09 16.86
CA ALA A 6 -0.22 -36.02 17.81
C ALA A 6 -0.10 -34.66 17.10
N TYR A 7 -1.24 -34.02 16.83
CA TYR A 7 -1.29 -32.60 16.47
C TYR A 7 -1.60 -31.79 17.72
N THR A 8 -0.57 -31.22 18.36
CA THR A 8 -0.73 -30.22 19.42
C THR A 8 -0.49 -28.83 18.83
N ASN A 9 -1.54 -28.16 18.36
CA ASN A 9 -1.49 -26.73 18.10
C ASN A 9 -1.68 -25.98 19.42
N SER A 10 -0.56 -25.65 20.08
CA SER A 10 -0.53 -24.74 21.22
C SER A 10 -0.39 -23.31 20.72
N SER A 11 -1.46 -22.52 20.79
CA SER A 11 -1.44 -21.09 20.50
C SER A 11 -1.36 -20.30 21.81
N THR A 12 -0.14 -19.89 22.17
CA THR A 12 0.13 -19.04 23.35
C THR A 12 -0.14 -17.57 23.00
N ILE A 13 -0.98 -16.89 23.79
CA ILE A 13 -1.27 -15.45 23.66
C ILE A 13 -0.51 -14.69 24.76
N HIS A 14 0.32 -13.72 24.38
CA HIS A 14 0.87 -12.71 25.29
C HIS A 14 0.26 -11.33 24.97
N VAL A 15 -0.36 -10.69 25.95
CA VAL A 15 -0.82 -9.30 25.86
C VAL A 15 0.02 -8.43 26.79
N LEU A 16 0.87 -7.58 26.21
CA LEU A 16 1.43 -6.42 26.90
C LEU A 16 0.78 -5.15 26.31
N GLY A 17 -0.15 -4.54 27.03
CA GLY A 17 -0.73 -3.28 26.59
C GLY A 17 -1.79 -2.65 27.50
N HIS A 18 -1.45 -1.50 28.08
CA HIS A 18 -2.32 -0.61 28.88
C HIS A 18 -3.42 0.13 28.08
N ASP A 19 -3.92 -0.38 26.94
CA ASP A 19 -4.99 0.31 26.18
C ASP A 19 -6.38 -0.08 26.72
N LYS A 20 -7.12 0.88 27.30
CA LYS A 20 -8.45 0.66 27.89
C LYS A 20 -9.49 0.07 26.92
N HIS A 21 -9.38 0.29 25.61
CA HIS A 21 -10.29 -0.27 24.61
C HIS A 21 -9.89 -1.70 24.23
N PHE A 22 -8.59 -1.99 24.16
CA PHE A 22 -8.12 -3.38 24.03
C PHE A 22 -8.42 -4.18 25.29
N LYS A 23 -8.24 -3.59 26.48
CA LYS A 23 -8.68 -4.16 27.75
C LYS A 23 -10.18 -4.35 27.80
N ARG A 24 -10.99 -3.59 27.05
CA ARG A 24 -12.45 -3.78 26.97
C ARG A 24 -12.83 -4.88 25.98
N PHE A 25 -12.12 -4.99 24.86
CA PHE A 25 -12.22 -6.14 23.95
C PHE A 25 -11.77 -7.43 24.67
N LEU A 26 -10.63 -7.38 25.35
CA LEU A 26 -10.17 -8.44 26.24
C LEU A 26 -11.08 -8.61 27.46
N SER A 27 -11.73 -7.58 28.00
CA SER A 27 -12.70 -7.75 29.08
C SER A 27 -14.01 -8.34 28.59
N VAL A 28 -14.36 -8.18 27.31
CA VAL A 28 -15.46 -8.93 26.69
C VAL A 28 -15.04 -10.39 26.59
N ILE A 29 -13.82 -10.68 26.12
CA ILE A 29 -13.24 -12.03 26.10
C ILE A 29 -13.10 -12.61 27.53
N ASP A 30 -12.71 -11.81 28.53
CA ASP A 30 -12.51 -12.21 29.92
C ASP A 30 -13.83 -12.28 30.69
N CYS A 31 -14.85 -11.48 30.35
CA CYS A 31 -16.22 -11.61 30.85
C CYS A 31 -16.85 -12.90 30.32
N CYS A 32 -16.61 -13.24 29.05
CA CYS A 32 -16.94 -14.54 28.50
C CYS A 32 -16.17 -15.67 29.22
N ARG A 33 -14.88 -15.47 29.55
CA ARG A 33 -14.06 -16.41 30.35
C ARG A 33 -14.54 -16.56 31.80
N ALA A 34 -14.98 -15.48 32.45
CA ALA A 34 -15.47 -15.47 33.83
C ALA A 34 -16.82 -16.18 33.94
N LYS A 35 -17.74 -15.92 33.00
CA LYS A 35 -18.99 -16.68 32.87
C LYS A 35 -18.73 -18.17 32.72
N ALA A 36 -17.71 -18.58 31.96
CA ALA A 36 -17.34 -19.99 31.81
C ALA A 36 -16.75 -20.64 33.08
N LYS A 37 -16.17 -19.86 34.01
CA LYS A 37 -15.72 -20.36 35.33
C LYS A 37 -16.86 -20.50 36.32
N ASP A 38 -17.82 -19.58 36.30
CA ASP A 38 -19.00 -19.64 37.19
C ASP A 38 -19.93 -20.82 36.83
N THR A 39 -20.11 -21.15 35.55
CA THR A 39 -20.84 -22.36 35.15
C THR A 39 -20.12 -23.66 35.53
N HIS A 40 -18.79 -23.62 35.67
CA HIS A 40 -17.99 -24.78 36.12
C HIS A 40 -18.13 -25.05 37.62
N LEU A 41 -18.40 -24.02 38.44
CA LEU A 41 -18.71 -24.20 39.87
C LEU A 41 -20.15 -24.69 40.11
N GLN A 42 -21.10 -24.41 39.21
CA GLN A 42 -22.50 -24.79 39.37
C GLN A 42 -22.85 -26.19 38.81
N THR A 43 -22.06 -26.76 37.92
CA THR A 43 -22.38 -28.03 37.22
C THR A 43 -21.72 -29.28 37.80
N GLY A 44 -20.94 -29.17 38.88
CA GLY A 44 -20.51 -30.33 39.67
C GLY A 44 -19.75 -31.44 38.93
N ALA A 45 -19.21 -31.17 37.73
CA ALA A 45 -18.49 -32.17 36.94
C ALA A 45 -17.00 -32.17 37.32
N SER A 46 -16.68 -32.96 38.35
CA SER A 46 -15.34 -33.32 38.76
C SER A 46 -14.66 -34.20 37.70
N SER A 47 -14.00 -33.59 36.72
CA SER A 47 -12.90 -34.25 36.00
C SER A 47 -11.69 -33.32 35.99
N CYS A 48 -10.70 -33.71 36.79
CA CYS A 48 -9.51 -32.94 37.08
C CYS A 48 -8.56 -33.00 35.88
N PHE A 49 -8.66 -32.04 34.96
CA PHE A 49 -7.57 -31.73 34.03
C PHE A 49 -6.72 -30.61 34.65
N HIS A 50 -5.69 -31.01 35.39
CA HIS A 50 -4.63 -30.09 35.81
C HIS A 50 -3.87 -29.63 34.56
N LEU A 51 -4.19 -28.43 34.06
CA LEU A 51 -3.40 -27.77 33.03
C LEU A 51 -2.18 -27.12 33.71
N SER A 52 -1.12 -27.88 33.94
CA SER A 52 0.18 -27.32 34.34
C SER A 52 0.89 -26.78 33.10
N VAL A 53 1.01 -25.45 32.99
CA VAL A 53 1.76 -24.79 31.91
C VAL A 53 3.11 -24.33 32.46
N THR A 54 4.18 -25.06 32.13
CA THR A 54 5.57 -24.64 32.38
C THR A 54 6.07 -23.84 31.18
N VAL A 55 6.43 -22.57 31.40
CA VAL A 55 6.90 -21.66 30.34
C VAL A 55 8.43 -21.62 30.33
N THR A 56 9.05 -22.05 29.23
CA THR A 56 10.47 -21.83 28.95
C THR A 56 10.61 -20.65 27.99
N VAL A 57 11.35 -19.62 28.40
CA VAL A 57 11.59 -18.42 27.60
C VAL A 57 12.88 -18.61 26.79
N LYS A 58 12.78 -18.56 25.45
CA LYS A 58 13.95 -18.31 24.58
C LYS A 58 13.87 -16.88 24.05
N PHE A 59 14.77 -16.03 24.54
CA PHE A 59 15.03 -14.72 23.95
C PHE A 59 15.88 -14.89 22.70
N SER A 60 15.41 -14.40 21.54
CA SER A 60 16.30 -14.02 20.45
C SER A 60 16.69 -12.56 20.66
N ALA A 61 17.88 -12.36 21.20
CA ALA A 61 18.47 -11.04 21.39
C ALA A 61 18.75 -10.38 20.03
N TYR A 62 18.10 -9.25 19.75
CA TYR A 62 18.60 -8.27 18.80
C TYR A 62 18.59 -6.89 19.47
N SER A 63 19.62 -6.66 20.29
CA SER A 63 20.15 -5.32 20.49
C SER A 63 21.33 -5.15 19.53
N LYS A 64 21.24 -4.19 18.61
CA LYS A 64 22.44 -3.55 18.08
C LYS A 64 22.29 -2.06 18.33
N ALA A 65 23.01 -1.61 19.35
CA ALA A 65 23.43 -0.23 19.46
C ALA A 65 24.23 0.10 18.19
N LEU A 66 23.79 1.10 17.44
CA LEU A 66 24.57 1.68 16.37
C LEU A 66 24.77 3.15 16.72
N ASN A 67 25.93 3.43 17.32
CA ASN A 67 26.54 4.74 17.29
C ASN A 67 27.00 4.99 15.86
N PHE A 68 26.45 6.01 15.20
CA PHE A 68 27.06 6.57 14.00
C PHE A 68 27.24 8.06 14.19
N SER A 69 28.49 8.47 14.05
CA SER A 69 28.94 9.85 13.96
C SER A 69 28.23 10.58 12.82
N VAL A 70 27.84 11.80 13.12
CA VAL A 70 27.28 12.77 12.20
C VAL A 70 28.32 13.11 11.13
N LEU A 71 28.04 12.80 9.88
CA LEU A 71 28.64 13.47 8.73
C LEU A 71 27.51 14.27 8.04
N PRO A 72 27.67 15.57 7.81
CA PRO A 72 26.64 16.38 7.18
C PRO A 72 26.54 15.98 5.70
N TYR A 73 25.37 15.52 5.28
CA TYR A 73 25.05 15.39 3.85
C TYR A 73 24.52 16.71 3.32
N SER A 74 25.06 17.07 2.17
CA SER A 74 24.63 18.13 1.28
C SER A 74 23.12 18.06 1.01
N THR A 75 22.51 19.23 1.10
CA THR A 75 21.22 19.52 0.49
C THR A 75 21.31 19.19 -1.00
N PHE A 76 20.36 18.42 -1.52
CA PHE A 76 20.13 18.27 -2.96
C PHE A 76 19.65 19.64 -3.47
N ARG A 77 20.60 20.51 -3.79
CA ARG A 77 20.40 21.68 -4.63
C ARG A 77 20.03 21.19 -6.04
N GLY A 78 19.22 21.99 -6.71
CA GLY A 78 18.78 21.76 -8.07
C GLY A 78 19.91 21.33 -9.01
N TRP A 79 19.48 20.62 -10.04
CA TRP A 79 20.30 20.16 -11.16
C TRP A 79 20.94 21.35 -11.87
N CYS A 80 22.07 21.81 -11.34
CA CYS A 80 23.05 22.68 -11.96
C CYS A 80 24.38 22.38 -11.28
N SER A 81 25.10 21.36 -11.77
CA SER A 81 26.54 21.29 -11.58
C SER A 81 27.19 21.64 -12.91
N ALA A 82 27.68 22.87 -12.98
CA ALA A 82 28.52 23.37 -14.04
C ALA A 82 29.84 22.60 -14.05
N SER A 83 30.22 22.08 -15.23
CA SER A 83 31.52 22.29 -15.90
C SER A 83 31.59 21.35 -17.11
N ASP A 84 31.28 21.88 -18.30
CA ASP A 84 32.18 21.84 -19.47
C ASP A 84 31.57 22.68 -20.61
N HIS A 85 32.28 23.76 -20.94
CA HIS A 85 31.84 24.81 -21.83
C HIS A 85 31.78 24.32 -23.29
N VAL A 86 30.68 24.66 -23.97
CA VAL A 86 30.39 24.58 -25.43
C VAL A 86 29.65 23.32 -25.93
N MET A 87 29.54 22.23 -25.18
CA MET A 87 28.71 21.04 -25.56
C MET A 87 27.36 20.92 -24.82
N ASP A 88 27.11 21.78 -23.83
CA ASP A 88 25.92 21.71 -22.96
C ASP A 88 24.64 22.28 -23.63
N GLY A 89 24.79 23.15 -24.63
CA GLY A 89 23.66 23.80 -25.32
C GLY A 89 22.83 22.83 -26.17
N ALA A 90 23.49 22.04 -27.01
CA ALA A 90 22.80 21.10 -27.90
C ALA A 90 22.08 19.98 -27.13
N LEU A 91 22.71 19.45 -26.08
CA LEU A 91 22.08 18.45 -25.20
C LEU A 91 20.93 19.04 -24.37
N ALA A 92 21.01 20.32 -24.00
CA ALA A 92 19.90 21.01 -23.34
C ALA A 92 18.71 21.21 -24.28
N ASP A 93 18.97 21.56 -25.54
CA ASP A 93 17.95 21.70 -26.58
C ASP A 93 17.27 20.37 -26.88
N GLU A 94 18.02 19.28 -27.03
CA GLU A 94 17.47 17.93 -27.22
C GLU A 94 16.63 17.45 -26.04
N ARG A 95 17.05 17.75 -24.80
CA ARG A 95 16.26 17.44 -23.60
C ARG A 95 14.95 18.20 -23.56
N GLN A 96 14.97 19.47 -23.95
CA GLN A 96 13.78 20.29 -24.04
C GLN A 96 12.83 19.76 -25.12
N GLU A 97 13.36 19.40 -26.30
CA GLU A 97 12.59 18.75 -27.37
C GLU A 97 11.98 17.42 -26.92
N ALA A 98 12.75 16.58 -26.22
CA ALA A 98 12.26 15.29 -25.70
C ALA A 98 11.18 15.48 -24.62
N PHE A 99 11.35 16.46 -23.74
CA PHE A 99 10.34 16.84 -22.76
C PHE A 99 9.02 17.26 -23.45
N GLU A 100 9.12 18.11 -24.48
CA GLU A 100 7.94 18.54 -25.23
C GLU A 100 7.29 17.40 -26.02
N ALA A 101 8.09 16.48 -26.58
CA ALA A 101 7.58 15.27 -27.22
C ALA A 101 6.72 14.44 -26.27
N VAL A 102 7.21 14.19 -25.04
CA VAL A 102 6.47 13.44 -24.01
C VAL A 102 5.19 14.18 -23.62
N MET A 103 5.26 15.50 -23.43
CA MET A 103 4.09 16.31 -23.09
C MET A 103 3.02 16.28 -24.20
N LEU A 104 3.41 16.41 -25.47
CA LEU A 104 2.48 16.32 -26.60
C LEU A 104 1.86 14.93 -26.70
N LEU A 105 2.66 13.88 -26.54
CA LEU A 105 2.17 12.50 -26.55
C LEU A 105 1.11 12.28 -25.46
N LEU A 106 1.33 12.81 -24.25
CA LEU A 106 0.34 12.71 -23.17
C LEU A 106 -0.95 13.46 -23.51
N GLN A 107 -0.85 14.64 -24.14
CA GLN A 107 -2.04 15.39 -24.59
C GLN A 107 -2.81 14.64 -25.69
N GLU A 108 -2.12 13.99 -26.63
CA GLU A 108 -2.75 13.12 -27.63
C GLU A 108 -3.51 11.95 -27.00
N LEU A 109 -3.08 11.47 -25.83
CA LEU A 109 -3.78 10.45 -25.03
C LEU A 109 -4.97 11.02 -24.23
N GLY A 110 -5.34 12.28 -24.43
CA GLY A 110 -6.47 12.93 -23.79
C GLY A 110 -6.18 13.51 -22.40
N ILE A 111 -4.91 13.68 -22.05
CA ILE A 111 -4.51 14.28 -20.76
C ILE A 111 -4.50 15.81 -20.87
N SER A 112 -4.92 16.49 -19.79
CA SER A 112 -4.88 17.95 -19.72
C SER A 112 -3.45 18.48 -19.91
N LYS A 113 -3.32 19.71 -20.39
CA LYS A 113 -1.99 20.32 -20.58
C LYS A 113 -1.24 20.44 -19.24
N GLU A 114 -1.97 20.77 -18.18
CA GLU A 114 -1.46 20.91 -16.82
C GLU A 114 -0.93 19.57 -16.28
N ASP A 115 -1.71 18.49 -16.41
CA ASP A 115 -1.30 17.16 -15.95
C ASP A 115 -0.16 16.61 -16.80
N ALA A 116 -0.20 16.81 -18.12
CA ALA A 116 0.86 16.38 -19.04
C ALA A 116 2.21 17.03 -18.66
N LEU A 117 2.21 18.33 -18.33
CA LEU A 117 3.38 19.06 -17.84
C LEU A 117 3.84 18.54 -16.47
N ALA A 118 2.91 18.29 -15.55
CA ALA A 118 3.25 17.77 -14.22
C ALA A 118 3.86 16.37 -14.29
N ILE A 119 3.38 15.52 -15.19
CA ILE A 119 3.89 14.16 -15.42
C ILE A 119 5.27 14.21 -16.09
N SER A 120 5.40 14.91 -17.21
CA SER A 120 6.65 14.96 -17.97
C SER A 120 7.80 15.56 -17.16
N SER A 121 7.53 16.58 -16.34
CA SER A 121 8.55 17.22 -15.48
C SER A 121 9.06 16.31 -14.36
N LYS A 122 8.27 15.30 -13.97
CA LYS A 122 8.61 14.32 -12.93
C LYS A 122 9.00 12.94 -13.49
N ALA A 123 9.17 12.81 -14.81
CA ALA A 123 9.54 11.56 -15.47
C ALA A 123 10.86 11.66 -16.27
N PRO A 124 11.98 12.12 -15.67
CA PRO A 124 13.23 12.34 -16.40
C PRO A 124 13.91 11.05 -16.87
N ASN A 125 13.69 9.91 -16.21
CA ASN A 125 14.30 8.65 -16.63
C ASN A 125 13.62 8.11 -17.88
N TYR A 126 12.29 8.18 -17.96
CA TYR A 126 11.55 7.86 -19.18
C TYR A 126 12.00 8.72 -20.37
N THR A 127 12.15 10.03 -20.17
CA THR A 127 12.66 10.93 -21.23
C THR A 127 14.05 10.52 -21.68
N ARG A 128 14.97 10.24 -20.73
CA ARG A 128 16.33 9.77 -21.05
C ARG A 128 16.32 8.45 -21.83
N GLU A 129 15.52 7.48 -21.40
CA GLU A 129 15.41 6.17 -22.06
C GLU A 129 14.84 6.27 -23.49
N LEU A 130 14.09 7.34 -23.80
CA LEU A 130 13.67 7.63 -25.17
C LEU A 130 14.78 8.27 -25.98
N MET A 131 15.52 9.22 -25.40
CA MET A 131 16.67 9.85 -26.05
C MET A 131 17.75 8.83 -26.38
N ASP A 132 18.13 7.99 -25.42
CA ASP A 132 19.13 6.93 -25.59
C ASP A 132 18.71 6.00 -26.75
N ALA A 133 17.42 5.64 -26.83
CA ALA A 133 16.91 4.82 -27.93
C ALA A 133 16.93 5.51 -29.29
N VAL A 134 16.73 6.85 -29.35
CA VAL A 134 16.89 7.61 -30.61
C VAL A 134 18.36 7.62 -31.02
N HIS A 135 19.27 7.91 -30.10
CA HIS A 135 20.70 7.95 -30.39
C HIS A 135 21.23 6.58 -30.85
N GLU A 136 20.82 5.49 -30.20
CA GLU A 136 21.17 4.12 -30.61
C GLU A 136 20.68 3.81 -32.03
N LEU A 137 19.46 4.24 -32.40
CA LEU A 137 18.93 4.00 -33.75
C LEU A 137 19.58 4.88 -34.82
N ASP A 138 19.92 6.12 -34.47
CA ASP A 138 20.64 7.07 -35.34
C ASP A 138 22.07 6.59 -35.60
N GLU A 139 22.78 6.10 -34.58
CA GLU A 139 24.15 5.60 -34.71
C GLU A 139 24.24 4.39 -35.65
N VAL A 140 23.30 3.45 -35.53
CA VAL A 140 23.32 2.20 -36.31
C VAL A 140 22.53 2.32 -37.63
N ALA A 141 21.93 3.48 -37.92
CA ALA A 141 21.07 3.73 -39.09
C ALA A 141 19.96 2.67 -39.29
N LEU A 142 19.39 2.16 -38.19
CA LEU A 142 18.44 1.04 -38.19
C LEU A 142 16.97 1.46 -38.25
N TRP A 143 16.67 2.73 -38.47
CA TRP A 143 15.29 3.23 -38.57
C TRP A 143 14.45 2.53 -39.66
N GLY A 144 15.09 2.06 -40.73
CA GLY A 144 14.45 1.25 -41.77
C GLY A 144 14.01 -0.11 -41.25
N SER A 145 14.89 -0.82 -40.52
CA SER A 145 14.63 -2.13 -39.92
C SER A 145 13.70 -2.07 -38.71
N TRP A 146 13.64 -0.90 -38.04
CA TRP A 146 12.69 -0.64 -36.97
C TRP A 146 11.27 -0.41 -37.49
N GLN A 147 11.06 -0.20 -38.80
CA GLN A 147 9.74 -0.05 -39.42
C GLN A 147 9.24 -1.35 -40.04
N THR A 148 7.92 -1.59 -39.96
CA THR A 148 7.21 -2.70 -40.62
C THR A 148 6.57 -2.29 -41.95
N GLU A 149 6.61 -1.01 -42.32
CA GLU A 149 6.01 -0.50 -43.56
C GLU A 149 7.02 0.40 -44.29
N SER A 150 7.06 0.25 -45.62
CA SER A 150 8.04 0.83 -46.54
C SER A 150 8.13 2.36 -46.45
N GLY A 151 9.13 2.86 -45.73
CA GLY A 151 9.41 4.29 -45.57
C GLY A 151 10.81 4.60 -45.05
N GLY A 152 11.79 3.75 -45.35
CA GLY A 152 13.16 3.81 -44.78
C GLY A 152 13.87 5.15 -44.94
N ASN A 153 13.60 5.90 -46.01
CA ASN A 153 14.31 7.15 -46.32
C ASN A 153 13.66 8.42 -45.73
N ALA A 154 12.51 8.32 -45.05
CA ALA A 154 11.78 9.49 -44.54
C ALA A 154 12.09 9.83 -43.07
N VAL A 155 12.74 8.93 -42.33
CA VAL A 155 12.99 9.11 -40.89
C VAL A 155 14.32 9.82 -40.60
N ASP A 156 15.30 9.71 -41.50
CA ASP A 156 16.60 10.38 -41.34
C ASP A 156 16.49 11.91 -41.37
N HIS A 157 15.42 12.44 -41.98
CA HIS A 157 15.09 13.87 -42.02
C HIS A 157 14.01 14.30 -41.01
N MET A 158 13.57 13.39 -40.14
CA MET A 158 12.56 13.68 -39.12
C MET A 158 13.18 14.47 -37.97
N ALA A 159 12.44 15.44 -37.42
CA ALA A 159 12.88 16.19 -36.24
C ALA A 159 13.09 15.24 -35.04
N PHE A 160 14.03 15.55 -34.15
CA PHE A 160 14.36 14.72 -33.00
C PHE A 160 13.12 14.45 -32.13
N LYS A 161 12.34 15.49 -31.87
CA LYS A 161 11.02 15.42 -31.22
C LYS A 161 10.06 14.38 -31.84
N ASP A 162 9.97 14.31 -33.16
CA ASP A 162 9.08 13.36 -33.86
C ASP A 162 9.61 11.92 -33.78
N LYS A 163 10.93 11.74 -33.81
CA LYS A 163 11.58 10.45 -33.57
C LYS A 163 11.25 9.92 -32.17
N ILE A 164 11.31 10.79 -31.15
CA ILE A 164 10.95 10.45 -29.76
C ILE A 164 9.48 9.99 -29.68
N ILE A 165 8.54 10.72 -30.27
CA ILE A 165 7.11 10.35 -30.29
C ILE A 165 6.93 8.98 -30.97
N LYS A 166 7.63 8.71 -32.08
CA LYS A 166 7.55 7.44 -32.82
C LYS A 166 8.05 6.26 -31.98
N ILE A 167 9.17 6.42 -31.26
CA ILE A 167 9.66 5.39 -30.33
C ILE A 167 8.66 5.19 -29.19
N ALA A 168 8.21 6.27 -28.57
CA ALA A 168 7.31 6.21 -27.43
C ALA A 168 6.00 5.48 -27.74
N ARG A 169 5.40 5.71 -28.92
CA ARG A 169 4.17 5.02 -29.36
C ARG A 169 4.33 3.50 -29.50
N ARG A 170 5.54 3.00 -29.72
CA ARG A 170 5.83 1.57 -29.86
C ARG A 170 6.27 0.90 -28.56
N LYS A 171 6.74 1.68 -27.57
CA LYS A 171 7.08 1.15 -26.25
C LYS A 171 5.83 0.67 -25.52
N ARG A 172 5.99 -0.37 -24.70
CA ARG A 172 4.90 -0.89 -23.86
C ARG A 172 4.58 0.11 -22.74
N GLY A 173 3.29 0.31 -22.46
CA GLY A 173 2.87 1.23 -21.39
C GLY A 173 3.02 2.70 -21.77
N VAL A 174 2.72 3.05 -23.02
CA VAL A 174 2.67 4.44 -23.50
C VAL A 174 1.84 5.28 -22.53
N GLY A 175 2.38 6.42 -22.08
CA GLY A 175 1.77 7.30 -21.08
C GLY A 175 1.77 6.76 -19.65
N LEU A 176 1.56 5.45 -19.45
CA LEU A 176 1.55 4.80 -18.13
C LEU A 176 2.95 4.80 -17.48
N VAL A 177 4.01 4.52 -18.23
CA VAL A 177 5.38 4.51 -17.70
C VAL A 177 5.79 5.89 -17.15
N PRO A 178 5.71 6.99 -17.92
CA PRO A 178 6.04 8.31 -17.38
C PRO A 178 5.08 8.73 -16.25
N PHE A 179 3.81 8.36 -16.32
CA PHE A 179 2.86 8.60 -15.22
C PHE A 179 3.29 7.88 -13.93
N LEU A 180 3.59 6.59 -13.98
CA LEU A 180 4.04 5.81 -12.82
C LEU A 180 5.38 6.34 -12.27
N GLU A 181 6.30 6.75 -13.14
CA GLU A 181 7.52 7.42 -12.70
C GLU A 181 7.21 8.76 -11.98
N SER A 182 6.29 9.56 -12.53
CA SER A 182 5.93 10.87 -11.97
C SER A 182 5.32 10.82 -10.57
N ILE A 183 4.71 9.68 -10.21
CA ILE A 183 4.18 9.43 -8.86
C ILE A 183 5.23 8.82 -7.92
N GLY A 184 6.43 8.49 -8.40
CA GLY A 184 7.53 7.96 -7.60
C GLY A 184 7.62 6.43 -7.54
N VAL A 185 6.91 5.70 -8.42
CA VAL A 185 7.04 4.23 -8.49
C VAL A 185 8.44 3.86 -8.96
N ASN A 186 9.04 2.87 -8.31
CA ASN A 186 10.36 2.39 -8.69
C ASN A 186 10.38 1.84 -10.13
N PRO A 187 11.38 2.20 -10.97
CA PRO A 187 11.52 1.69 -12.34
C PRO A 187 11.42 0.16 -12.47
N SER A 188 11.96 -0.58 -11.49
CA SER A 188 11.91 -2.05 -11.45
C SER A 188 10.48 -2.61 -11.31
N SER A 189 9.57 -1.84 -10.72
CA SER A 189 8.16 -2.21 -10.55
C SER A 189 7.26 -1.63 -11.65
N THR A 190 7.67 -0.53 -12.29
CA THR A 190 6.85 0.24 -13.25
C THR A 190 6.26 -0.62 -14.36
N LEU A 191 7.07 -1.46 -15.02
CA LEU A 191 6.59 -2.31 -16.12
C LEU A 191 5.65 -3.42 -15.65
N HIS A 192 5.81 -3.90 -14.41
CA HIS A 192 4.90 -4.89 -13.84
C HIS A 192 3.55 -4.26 -13.52
N ILE A 193 3.57 -3.07 -12.91
CA ILE A 193 2.36 -2.32 -12.55
C ILE A 193 1.61 -1.87 -13.81
N SER A 194 2.31 -1.40 -14.83
CA SER A 194 1.69 -0.98 -16.09
C SER A 194 0.90 -2.10 -16.78
N ARG A 195 1.29 -3.37 -16.59
CA ARG A 195 0.52 -4.52 -17.09
C ARG A 195 -0.79 -4.74 -16.33
N TYR A 196 -0.84 -4.47 -15.03
CA TYR A 196 -2.09 -4.56 -14.27
C TYR A 196 -3.07 -3.46 -14.65
N LEU A 197 -2.55 -2.27 -14.97
CA LEU A 197 -3.34 -1.10 -15.35
C LEU A 197 -3.60 -1.05 -16.86
N PHE A 198 -3.20 -2.09 -17.60
CA PHE A 198 -3.40 -2.16 -19.04
C PHE A 198 -4.90 -2.20 -19.35
N GLY A 199 -5.41 -1.15 -20.00
CA GLY A 199 -6.83 -0.99 -20.32
C GLY A 199 -7.52 0.12 -19.52
N GLU A 200 -6.92 0.60 -18.43
CA GLU A 200 -7.44 1.75 -17.69
C GLU A 200 -7.10 3.06 -18.42
N PRO A 201 -8.08 3.95 -18.67
CA PRO A 201 -7.80 5.28 -19.22
C PRO A 201 -6.88 6.08 -18.29
N LEU A 202 -5.82 6.68 -18.84
CA LEU A 202 -4.82 7.39 -18.05
C LEU A 202 -5.41 8.55 -17.25
N ALA A 203 -6.41 9.26 -17.78
CA ALA A 203 -7.14 10.30 -17.06
C ALA A 203 -7.83 9.77 -15.78
N CYS A 204 -8.44 8.58 -15.85
CA CYS A 204 -9.09 7.94 -14.71
C CYS A 204 -8.05 7.52 -13.65
N LEU A 205 -6.87 7.06 -14.08
CA LEU A 205 -5.78 6.74 -13.15
C LEU A 205 -5.24 7.99 -12.43
N ILE A 206 -5.15 9.13 -13.12
CA ILE A 206 -4.76 10.41 -12.51
C ILE A 206 -5.79 10.80 -11.44
N GLU A 207 -7.09 10.71 -11.74
CA GLU A 207 -8.17 10.98 -10.79
C GLU A 207 -8.05 10.11 -9.54
N LYS A 208 -7.87 8.79 -9.71
CA LYS A 208 -7.68 7.84 -8.59
C LYS A 208 -6.45 8.16 -7.74
N VAL A 209 -5.33 8.52 -8.37
CA VAL A 209 -4.11 8.93 -7.65
C VAL A 209 -4.35 10.23 -6.87
N ASN A 210 -5.03 11.21 -7.47
CA ASN A 210 -5.37 12.47 -6.81
C ASN A 210 -6.31 12.25 -5.62
N PHE A 211 -7.29 11.35 -5.76
CA PHE A 211 -8.14 10.93 -4.65
C PHE A 211 -7.31 10.37 -3.49
N PHE A 212 -6.36 9.46 -3.76
CA PHE A 212 -5.50 8.92 -2.70
C PHE A 212 -4.55 9.97 -2.11
N LYS A 213 -4.03 10.91 -2.89
CA LYS A 213 -3.21 12.02 -2.39
C LYS A 213 -3.99 12.92 -1.44
N GLU A 214 -5.25 13.22 -1.78
CA GLU A 214 -6.13 13.98 -0.90
C GLU A 214 -6.45 13.18 0.37
N LEU A 215 -6.84 11.91 0.20
CA LEU A 215 -7.22 11.01 1.30
C LEU A 215 -6.07 10.80 2.29
N PHE A 216 -4.84 10.64 1.78
CA PHE A 216 -3.62 10.44 2.58
C PHE A 216 -2.84 11.74 2.84
N SER A 217 -3.47 12.90 2.64
CA SER A 217 -2.83 14.18 2.96
C SER A 217 -2.47 14.25 4.46
N PRO A 218 -1.25 14.66 4.83
CA PRO A 218 -0.83 14.78 6.24
C PRO A 218 -1.71 15.73 7.06
N ALA A 219 -2.47 16.62 6.42
CA ALA A 219 -3.45 17.48 7.07
C ALA A 219 -4.59 16.69 7.74
N ASN A 220 -4.85 15.46 7.28
CA ASN A 220 -5.98 14.65 7.73
C ASN A 220 -5.68 13.87 9.02
N PHE A 221 -4.42 13.57 9.33
CA PHE A 221 -4.07 12.74 10.49
C PHE A 221 -2.78 13.18 11.18
N HIS A 222 -2.77 13.08 12.52
CA HIS A 222 -1.57 13.41 13.28
C HIS A 222 -0.46 12.36 13.05
N ARG A 223 0.72 12.86 12.67
CA ARG A 223 2.00 12.18 12.42
C ARG A 223 2.32 10.98 13.32
N ARG A 224 2.08 11.10 14.64
CA ARG A 224 2.39 10.05 15.63
C ARG A 224 1.42 8.87 15.58
N THR A 225 0.31 8.98 14.86
CA THR A 225 -0.78 7.98 14.92
C THR A 225 -0.50 6.78 14.01
N ILE A 226 0.00 7.00 12.79
CA ILE A 226 0.17 5.91 11.80
C ILE A 226 1.21 4.90 12.24
N SER A 227 2.42 5.39 12.56
CA SER A 227 3.53 4.53 12.98
C SER A 227 3.19 3.74 14.26
N VAL A 228 2.46 4.34 15.20
CA VAL A 228 2.00 3.66 16.41
C VAL A 228 0.96 2.59 16.10
N MET A 229 0.04 2.84 15.18
CA MET A 229 -0.97 1.84 14.77
C MET A 229 -0.34 0.67 14.03
N VAL A 230 0.55 0.95 13.08
CA VAL A 230 1.28 -0.07 12.32
C VAL A 230 2.12 -0.94 13.24
N ARG A 231 2.93 -0.34 14.15
CA ARG A 231 3.70 -1.11 15.14
C ARG A 231 2.82 -1.93 16.07
N ARG A 232 1.64 -1.42 16.42
CA ARG A 232 0.68 -2.15 17.24
C ARG A 232 0.15 -3.39 16.50
N MET A 233 -0.12 -3.28 15.20
CA MET A 233 -0.49 -4.42 14.36
C MET A 233 0.63 -5.46 14.35
N MET A 234 1.85 -5.03 13.99
CA MET A 234 3.02 -5.92 13.86
C MET A 234 3.39 -6.63 15.17
N MET A 235 3.28 -5.96 16.33
CA MET A 235 3.66 -6.55 17.63
C MET A 235 2.55 -7.35 18.32
N ARG A 236 1.27 -7.15 17.96
CA ARG A 236 0.14 -7.68 18.75
C ARG A 236 -0.80 -8.58 17.97
N LEU A 237 -0.44 -8.99 16.76
CA LEU A 237 -1.18 -10.01 16.04
C LEU A 237 -0.84 -11.39 16.61
N SER A 238 -1.73 -11.95 17.43
CA SER A 238 -1.57 -13.30 18.01
C SER A 238 -2.31 -14.39 17.23
N VAL A 239 -2.84 -14.05 16.05
CA VAL A 239 -3.56 -14.96 15.15
C VAL A 239 -2.69 -15.17 13.91
N SER A 240 -2.75 -16.38 13.34
CA SER A 240 -2.13 -16.65 12.03
C SER A 240 -2.70 -15.68 10.99
N ALA A 241 -1.82 -14.93 10.32
CA ALA A 241 -2.23 -13.95 9.33
C ALA A 241 -2.75 -14.67 8.08
N ASP A 242 -3.92 -14.23 7.58
CA ASP A 242 -4.36 -14.56 6.22
C ASP A 242 -3.50 -13.84 5.17
N ASP A 243 -3.71 -14.15 3.89
CA ASP A 243 -2.93 -13.57 2.79
C ASP A 243 -2.97 -12.04 2.77
N ASP A 244 -4.13 -11.44 3.03
CA ASP A 244 -4.30 -9.99 2.98
C ASP A 244 -3.59 -9.29 4.13
N LEU A 245 -3.69 -9.85 5.33
CA LEU A 245 -3.00 -9.35 6.50
C LEU A 245 -1.49 -9.59 6.42
N GLN A 246 -1.06 -10.73 5.87
CA GLN A 246 0.35 -11.03 5.65
C GLN A 246 0.96 -10.06 4.63
N ARG A 247 0.25 -9.73 3.54
CA ARG A 247 0.67 -8.68 2.59
C ARG A 247 0.79 -7.31 3.28
N CYS A 248 -0.16 -6.95 4.16
CA CYS A 248 -0.06 -5.73 4.97
C CYS A 248 1.19 -5.72 5.84
N LEU A 249 1.45 -6.81 6.57
CA LEU A 249 2.61 -6.93 7.44
C LEU A 249 3.90 -6.80 6.64
N SER A 250 4.04 -7.55 5.54
CA SER A 250 5.21 -7.48 4.66
C SER A 250 5.40 -6.09 4.02
N PHE A 251 4.31 -5.38 3.70
CA PHE A 251 4.39 -3.99 3.26
C PHE A 251 5.01 -3.09 4.34
N PHE A 252 4.51 -3.14 5.57
CA PHE A 252 5.01 -2.31 6.66
C PHE A 252 6.42 -2.70 7.11
N GLU A 253 6.78 -3.97 7.10
CA GLU A 253 8.16 -4.44 7.35
C GLU A 253 9.13 -3.86 6.32
N LYS A 254 8.77 -3.90 5.03
CA LYS A 254 9.56 -3.28 3.95
C LYS A 254 9.67 -1.77 4.13
N MET A 255 8.64 -1.11 4.66
CA MET A 255 8.68 0.32 4.97
C MET A 255 9.57 0.62 6.17
N GLU A 256 9.48 -0.16 7.24
CA GLU A 256 10.27 0.02 8.46
C GLU A 256 11.78 -0.21 8.20
N ALA A 257 12.13 -1.11 7.29
CA ALA A 257 13.50 -1.38 6.90
C ALA A 257 14.17 -0.25 6.07
N ARG A 258 13.41 0.73 5.56
CA ARG A 258 13.95 1.84 4.77
C ARG A 258 14.56 2.93 5.64
N ARG A 259 15.41 3.78 5.06
CA ARG A 259 15.96 4.97 5.75
C ARG A 259 14.83 5.90 6.16
N GLY A 260 14.69 6.18 7.45
CA GLY A 260 13.56 6.92 8.02
C GLY A 260 12.42 6.04 8.54
N GLY A 261 12.43 4.73 8.23
CA GLY A 261 11.46 3.75 8.69
C GLY A 261 10.02 4.17 8.44
N LEU A 262 9.16 4.01 9.45
CA LEU A 262 7.75 4.42 9.36
C LEU A 262 7.53 5.94 9.37
N ALA A 263 8.58 6.76 9.54
CA ALA A 263 8.45 8.21 9.35
C ALA A 263 8.35 8.60 7.86
N ILE A 264 8.69 7.68 6.94
CA ILE A 264 8.44 7.87 5.50
C ILE A 264 6.93 7.95 5.21
N LEU A 265 6.08 7.38 6.08
CA LEU A 265 4.63 7.50 5.96
C LEU A 265 4.15 8.96 6.11
N ASP A 266 5.04 9.89 6.49
CA ASP A 266 4.75 11.31 6.58
C ASP A 266 4.86 12.06 5.24
N SER A 267 5.60 11.52 4.26
CA SER A 267 5.63 12.07 2.89
C SER A 267 4.56 11.37 2.05
N GLY A 268 3.43 12.06 1.84
CA GLY A 268 2.25 11.50 1.15
C GLY A 268 2.55 10.94 -0.24
N ASP A 269 3.44 11.58 -1.01
CA ASP A 269 3.81 11.14 -2.35
C ASP A 269 4.63 9.83 -2.31
N ASP A 270 5.67 9.73 -1.47
CA ASP A 270 6.46 8.50 -1.33
C ASP A 270 5.58 7.35 -0.81
N LEU A 271 4.74 7.65 0.17
CA LEU A 271 3.80 6.68 0.74
C LEU A 271 2.90 6.07 -0.33
N LEU A 272 2.29 6.91 -1.16
CA LEU A 272 1.38 6.47 -2.20
C LEU A 272 2.10 5.60 -3.24
N ALA A 273 3.31 5.99 -3.66
CA ALA A 273 4.12 5.16 -4.56
C ALA A 273 4.39 3.77 -3.97
N ARG A 274 4.81 3.72 -2.70
CA ARG A 274 5.07 2.45 -1.99
C ARG A 274 3.82 1.60 -1.83
N LEU A 275 2.68 2.24 -1.60
CA LEU A 275 1.38 1.58 -1.50
C LEU A 275 0.97 0.97 -2.85
N ILE A 276 1.07 1.73 -3.94
CA ILE A 276 0.75 1.27 -5.30
C ILE A 276 1.68 0.12 -5.71
N GLU A 277 2.97 0.18 -5.38
CA GLU A 277 3.89 -0.93 -5.63
C GLU A 277 3.50 -2.23 -4.91
N SER A 278 2.90 -2.12 -3.72
CA SER A 278 2.56 -3.27 -2.90
C SER A 278 1.14 -3.78 -3.16
N PHE A 279 0.24 -2.88 -3.57
CA PHE A 279 -1.17 -3.13 -3.82
C PHE A 279 -1.63 -2.47 -5.13
N PRO A 280 -1.11 -2.87 -6.30
CA PRO A 280 -1.41 -2.19 -7.57
C PRO A 280 -2.91 -2.20 -7.92
N LYS A 281 -3.66 -3.20 -7.43
CA LYS A 281 -5.10 -3.36 -7.67
C LYS A 281 -5.94 -2.24 -7.04
N ILE A 282 -5.41 -1.43 -6.13
CA ILE A 282 -6.18 -0.29 -5.57
C ILE A 282 -6.55 0.73 -6.64
N LEU A 283 -5.75 0.85 -7.70
CA LEU A 283 -6.01 1.74 -8.83
C LEU A 283 -7.04 1.18 -9.83
N LEU A 284 -7.57 -0.02 -9.58
CA LEU A 284 -8.65 -0.60 -10.38
C LEU A 284 -10.04 -0.31 -9.78
N ARG A 285 -10.09 0.40 -8.65
CA ARG A 285 -11.35 0.76 -8.01
C ARG A 285 -11.81 2.14 -8.44
N ASP A 286 -13.09 2.24 -8.79
CA ASP A 286 -13.70 3.49 -9.22
C ASP A 286 -13.83 4.49 -8.06
N VAL A 287 -13.60 5.77 -8.33
CA VAL A 287 -13.64 6.81 -7.30
C VAL A 287 -15.06 7.02 -6.78
N ASN A 288 -16.05 7.06 -7.67
CA ASN A 288 -17.42 7.45 -7.36
C ASN A 288 -18.28 6.26 -6.95
N GLU A 289 -18.10 5.11 -7.60
CA GLU A 289 -18.90 3.91 -7.37
C GLU A 289 -18.35 3.07 -6.21
N HIS A 290 -17.08 3.25 -5.82
CA HIS A 290 -16.45 2.41 -4.81
C HIS A 290 -15.69 3.18 -3.72
N LEU A 291 -14.71 3.99 -4.08
CA LEU A 291 -13.82 4.63 -3.09
C LEU A 291 -14.56 5.65 -2.21
N ASN A 292 -15.39 6.51 -2.80
CA ASN A 292 -16.24 7.45 -2.07
C ASN A 292 -17.25 6.71 -1.16
N PRO A 293 -18.04 5.74 -1.66
CA PRO A 293 -18.91 4.91 -0.82
C PRO A 293 -18.19 4.21 0.34
N LEU A 294 -16.96 3.74 0.13
CA LEU A 294 -16.16 3.11 1.18
C LEU A 294 -15.78 4.11 2.28
N VAL A 295 -15.39 5.33 1.91
CA VAL A 295 -15.13 6.41 2.87
C VAL A 295 -16.40 6.78 3.62
N ASP A 296 -17.52 6.95 2.92
CA ASP A 296 -18.81 7.28 3.52
C ASP A 296 -19.30 6.19 4.46
N PHE A 297 -19.05 4.92 4.14
CA PHE A 297 -19.33 3.78 5.01
C PHE A 297 -18.57 3.88 6.35
N PHE A 298 -17.27 4.20 6.31
CA PHE A 298 -16.50 4.40 7.54
C PHE A 298 -17.03 5.58 8.36
N VAL A 299 -17.41 6.67 7.69
CA VAL A 299 -18.02 7.83 8.35
C VAL A 299 -19.34 7.47 9.02
N ALA A 300 -20.24 6.76 8.33
CA ALA A 300 -21.50 6.27 8.86
C ALA A 300 -21.33 5.29 10.04
N THR A 301 -20.18 4.61 10.11
CA THR A 301 -19.79 3.72 11.21
C THR A 301 -19.23 4.48 12.43
N GLY A 302 -19.02 5.79 12.29
CA GLY A 302 -18.53 6.68 13.35
C GLY A 302 -17.02 6.94 13.31
N VAL A 303 -16.36 6.67 12.18
CA VAL A 303 -14.98 7.12 11.92
C VAL A 303 -15.04 8.59 11.47
N PRO A 304 -14.33 9.54 12.10
CA PRO A 304 -14.25 10.90 11.57
C PRO A 304 -13.69 10.90 10.15
N LYS A 305 -14.21 11.75 9.25
CA LYS A 305 -13.81 11.79 7.84
C LYS A 305 -12.30 11.89 7.65
N CYS A 306 -11.63 12.72 8.45
CA CYS A 306 -10.16 12.88 8.43
C CYS A 306 -9.38 11.61 8.84
N TYR A 307 -10.01 10.66 9.53
CA TYR A 307 -9.40 9.38 9.90
C TYR A 307 -9.73 8.22 8.93
N ALA A 308 -10.62 8.41 7.95
CA ALA A 308 -10.98 7.35 6.99
C ALA A 308 -9.77 6.89 6.17
N GLY A 309 -8.96 7.84 5.68
CA GLY A 309 -7.70 7.56 4.99
C GLY A 309 -6.72 6.77 5.86
N LEU A 310 -6.69 7.02 7.17
CA LEU A 310 -5.82 6.29 8.09
C LEU A 310 -6.26 4.83 8.26
N VAL A 311 -7.57 4.58 8.36
CA VAL A 311 -8.10 3.20 8.44
C VAL A 311 -7.70 2.41 7.19
N ILE A 312 -7.89 3.02 6.02
CA ILE A 312 -7.50 2.45 4.73
C ILE A 312 -5.99 2.22 4.67
N LEU A 313 -5.17 3.19 5.05
CA LEU A 313 -3.72 3.07 4.98
C LEU A 313 -3.19 1.96 5.88
N CYS A 314 -3.75 1.80 7.07
CA CYS A 314 -3.34 0.78 8.03
C CYS A 314 -3.84 -0.63 7.67
N PHE A 315 -4.82 -0.76 6.77
CA PHE A 315 -5.24 -2.05 6.22
C PHE A 315 -5.69 -1.90 4.75
N PRO A 316 -4.75 -1.69 3.81
CA PRO A 316 -5.05 -1.39 2.40
C PRO A 316 -5.95 -2.40 1.66
N PRO A 317 -5.91 -3.71 1.96
CA PRO A 317 -6.82 -4.69 1.35
C PRO A 317 -8.29 -4.34 1.47
N VAL A 318 -8.69 -3.53 2.47
CA VAL A 318 -10.08 -3.08 2.62
C VAL A 318 -10.60 -2.31 1.40
N ILE A 319 -9.73 -1.68 0.62
CA ILE A 319 -10.10 -1.03 -0.66
C ILE A 319 -10.64 -2.07 -1.66
N LEU A 320 -10.24 -3.33 -1.55
CA LEU A 320 -10.64 -4.36 -2.50
C LEU A 320 -11.91 -5.11 -2.07
N PHE A 321 -12.43 -4.85 -0.88
CA PHE A 321 -13.61 -5.52 -0.33
C PHE A 321 -14.89 -4.86 -0.81
N ASP A 322 -15.91 -5.67 -1.07
CA ASP A 322 -17.26 -5.18 -1.33
C ASP A 322 -17.92 -4.74 -0.01
N ILE A 323 -18.59 -3.59 -0.02
CA ILE A 323 -19.16 -3.03 1.22
C ILE A 323 -20.23 -3.98 1.78
N GLU A 324 -21.11 -4.51 0.94
CA GLU A 324 -22.28 -5.30 1.36
C GLU A 324 -21.95 -6.78 1.53
N ALA A 325 -21.12 -7.36 0.65
CA ALA A 325 -20.77 -8.77 0.69
C ALA A 325 -19.61 -9.06 1.65
N ASP A 326 -18.66 -8.14 1.84
CA ASP A 326 -17.50 -8.36 2.70
C ASP A 326 -17.56 -7.56 4.00
N ILE A 327 -17.74 -6.24 3.94
CA ILE A 327 -17.55 -5.39 5.12
C ILE A 327 -18.75 -5.49 6.08
N GLN A 328 -19.98 -5.40 5.58
CA GLN A 328 -21.20 -5.42 6.40
C GLN A 328 -21.37 -6.71 7.22
N PRO A 329 -21.11 -7.93 6.68
CA PRO A 329 -21.17 -9.15 7.48
C PRO A 329 -20.12 -9.16 8.60
N ARG A 330 -18.92 -8.68 8.30
CA ARG A 330 -17.82 -8.57 9.28
C ARG A 330 -18.16 -7.60 10.41
N MET A 331 -18.76 -6.46 10.06
CA MET A 331 -19.27 -5.49 11.04
C MET A 331 -20.44 -6.04 11.87
N SER A 332 -21.26 -6.88 11.26
CA SER A 332 -22.38 -7.54 11.95
C SER A 332 -21.90 -8.62 12.93
N LEU A 333 -20.82 -9.35 12.60
CA LEU A 333 -20.19 -10.29 13.52
C LEU A 333 -19.66 -9.58 14.76
N LEU A 334 -18.99 -8.43 14.60
CA LEU A 334 -18.52 -7.62 15.72
C LEU A 334 -19.67 -7.20 16.65
N LYS A 335 -20.83 -6.80 16.08
CA LYS A 335 -22.03 -6.48 16.86
C LYS A 335 -22.55 -7.72 17.62
N LYS A 336 -22.61 -8.88 16.97
CA LYS A 336 -23.03 -10.15 17.60
C LYS A 336 -22.08 -10.60 18.71
N ALA A 337 -20.79 -10.28 18.60
CA ALA A 337 -19.78 -10.49 19.63
C ALA A 337 -19.90 -9.49 20.81
N GLY A 338 -20.92 -8.62 20.82
CA GLY A 338 -21.22 -7.72 21.93
C GLY A 338 -20.58 -6.33 21.82
N ILE A 339 -19.97 -5.99 20.68
CA ILE A 339 -19.41 -4.66 20.45
C ILE A 339 -20.54 -3.69 20.13
N PRO A 340 -20.76 -2.63 20.93
CA PRO A 340 -21.84 -1.69 20.69
C PRO A 340 -21.54 -0.82 19.47
N ARG A 341 -22.59 -0.46 18.70
CA ARG A 341 -22.48 0.35 17.48
C ARG A 341 -21.62 1.61 17.65
N LYS A 342 -21.78 2.31 18.78
CA LYS A 342 -21.04 3.54 19.11
C LYS A 342 -19.53 3.37 19.30
N GLU A 343 -19.05 2.14 19.48
CA GLU A 343 -17.63 1.83 19.62
C GLU A 343 -17.03 1.26 18.32
N LEU A 344 -17.83 0.93 17.31
CA LEU A 344 -17.34 0.34 16.05
C LEU A 344 -16.36 1.27 15.33
N GLY A 345 -16.71 2.55 15.12
CA GLY A 345 -15.80 3.52 14.51
C GLY A 345 -14.48 3.67 15.29
N LYS A 346 -14.54 3.68 16.63
CA LYS A 346 -13.34 3.73 17.48
C LYS A 346 -12.49 2.46 17.36
N MET A 347 -13.12 1.30 17.20
CA MET A 347 -12.42 0.04 16.99
C MET A 347 -11.75 0.00 15.63
N LEU A 348 -12.44 0.40 14.57
CA LEU A 348 -11.84 0.51 13.23
C LEU A 348 -10.64 1.46 13.22
N MET A 349 -10.74 2.63 13.87
CA MET A 349 -9.61 3.55 14.00
C MET A 349 -8.43 3.00 14.81
N LYS A 350 -8.62 1.98 15.64
CA LYS A 350 -7.52 1.41 16.45
C LYS A 350 -6.97 0.10 15.89
N TYR A 351 -7.84 -0.65 15.21
CA TYR A 351 -7.61 -2.00 14.73
C TYR A 351 -8.29 -2.21 13.36
N PRO A 352 -7.87 -1.53 12.28
CA PRO A 352 -8.48 -1.68 10.95
C PRO A 352 -8.50 -3.13 10.44
N TRP A 353 -7.47 -3.91 10.79
CA TRP A 353 -7.36 -5.34 10.47
C TRP A 353 -8.37 -6.23 11.20
N LEU A 354 -9.24 -5.68 12.06
CA LEU A 354 -10.44 -6.41 12.53
C LEU A 354 -11.29 -6.89 11.36
N LEU A 355 -11.22 -6.21 10.22
CA LEU A 355 -11.89 -6.62 9.00
C LEU A 355 -11.17 -7.74 8.26
N SER A 356 -10.00 -8.25 8.68
CA SER A 356 -9.36 -9.38 8.01
C SER A 356 -10.12 -10.70 8.25
N LYS A 357 -10.01 -11.65 7.33
CA LYS A 357 -10.72 -12.92 7.43
C LYS A 357 -10.26 -13.71 8.65
N CYS A 358 -8.95 -13.79 8.90
CA CYS A 358 -8.43 -14.57 10.02
C CYS A 358 -8.91 -14.06 11.39
N ILE A 359 -9.11 -12.74 11.54
CA ILE A 359 -9.67 -12.17 12.77
C ILE A 359 -11.17 -12.47 12.88
N GLN A 360 -11.90 -12.43 11.77
CA GLN A 360 -13.33 -12.74 11.74
C GLN A 360 -13.59 -14.21 12.09
N ASP A 361 -12.79 -15.11 11.52
CA ASP A 361 -12.83 -16.54 11.83
C ASP A 361 -12.54 -16.76 13.33
N ASN A 362 -11.50 -16.12 13.86
CA ASN A 362 -11.17 -16.21 15.29
C ASN A 362 -12.31 -15.71 16.19
N ILE A 363 -12.96 -14.58 15.85
CA ILE A 363 -14.11 -14.06 16.58
C ILE A 363 -15.28 -15.05 16.50
N SER A 364 -15.55 -15.63 15.34
CA SER A 364 -16.60 -16.64 15.15
C SER A 364 -16.36 -17.87 16.03
N ASP A 365 -15.15 -18.41 16.04
CA ASP A 365 -14.78 -19.58 16.84
C ASP A 365 -14.97 -19.31 18.33
N VAL A 366 -14.44 -18.19 18.82
CA VAL A 366 -14.58 -17.77 20.22
C VAL A 366 -16.07 -17.60 20.57
N THR A 367 -16.83 -16.94 19.70
CA THR A 367 -18.27 -16.70 19.89
C THR A 367 -19.04 -18.02 19.95
N SER A 368 -18.79 -18.94 19.02
CA SER A 368 -19.43 -20.27 18.95
C SER A 368 -19.13 -21.13 20.18
N PHE A 369 -17.88 -21.13 20.68
CA PHE A 369 -17.49 -21.84 21.89
C PHE A 369 -18.32 -21.42 23.11
N PHE A 370 -18.62 -20.12 23.23
CA PHE A 370 -19.43 -19.60 24.33
C PHE A 370 -20.94 -19.84 24.14
N TYR A 371 -21.45 -19.89 22.90
CA TYR A 371 -22.87 -20.13 22.63
C TYR A 371 -23.27 -21.61 22.56
N CYS A 372 -22.36 -22.52 22.20
CA CYS A 372 -22.64 -23.97 22.14
C CYS A 372 -22.60 -24.68 23.50
N ARG A 373 -22.21 -23.98 24.58
CA ARG A 373 -22.17 -24.52 25.96
C ARG A 373 -23.33 -24.04 26.84
N LYS A 374 -24.46 -23.66 26.24
CA LYS A 374 -25.69 -23.35 26.97
C LYS A 374 -26.47 -24.58 27.36
#